data_AF-A0A524RP17-F1
#
_entry.id   AF-A0A524RP17-F1
#
_cell.length_a   1.000
_cell.length_b   1.000
_cell.length_c   1.000
_cell.angle_alpha   90.00
_cell.angle_beta   90.00
_cell.angle_gamma   90.00
#
_symmetry.space_group_name_H-M   'P 1'
#
loop_
_entity.id
_entity.type
_entity.pdbx_description
1 polymer ?
#
loop_
_entity_poly.entity_id
_entity_poly.type
_entity_poly.pdbx_seq_one_letter_code
_entity_poly.pdbx_strand_id
1 'polypeptide(L)'
;MDRELEGLSPWNNEEQRHEEFSLQALQVIGRLCCLDKPLILVFDQLEGLWLEGNRSVLLKFGEAIKELFTHVPYALILVTLFPDRWQQFQQDFDGSITGRVAQQVIQLEPPRPDQIEEILDLRLKPLETTALDLFSSAELESITRQASIRSCLNRARAVFEHRVRRVPLPPPSPPPVVESQSKGGLVVNQRLLHLEQQWDHILQRLERLESGQTVSAGADRTSSKPAASWRSLDRDEICDTEVRLPAAGLREEPSGSGRDSTAYEELFRRYRDSALDTLRWRWEQPQIIDESDDAGKLRQICLGYQQIRPLELRKLRLGNLRVPDNILIKTSKAQRCIAFLHVVNSSSVGARLRNLNTLVLRHPQVQFILMRDHSSPPIQSPMASNLLQAFLNASGGSCSRTSHCPLDLERRVALEFVHQMVNDIINRELDLPLRHGLQILASHEPRNWVVMLLHPSLVA
;
A
#
# COMPACT_ATOMS: atom_id res chain seq x y z
N MET A 1 -9.56 -40.03 -28.09
CA MET A 1 -10.25 -38.84 -28.64
C MET A 1 -10.05 -37.73 -27.65
N ASP A 2 -8.89 -37.12 -27.78
CA ASP A 2 -8.51 -35.89 -27.11
C ASP A 2 -9.41 -34.78 -27.64
N ARG A 3 -10.24 -34.20 -26.77
CA ARG A 3 -10.81 -32.89 -27.03
C ARG A 3 -9.69 -31.90 -26.74
N GLU A 4 -9.05 -31.47 -27.81
CA GLU A 4 -8.25 -30.26 -27.84
C GLU A 4 -9.00 -29.16 -27.07
N LEU A 5 -8.36 -28.66 -26.02
CA LEU A 5 -8.68 -27.36 -25.44
C LEU A 5 -8.36 -26.33 -26.53
N GLU A 6 -9.32 -26.12 -27.44
CA GLU A 6 -9.21 -25.20 -28.58
C GLU A 6 -8.72 -23.83 -28.11
N GLY A 7 -7.48 -23.49 -28.47
CA GLY A 7 -6.93 -22.14 -28.34
C GLY A 7 -5.58 -22.03 -27.62
N LEU A 8 -5.11 -23.05 -26.90
CA LEU A 8 -3.87 -22.94 -26.13
C LEU A 8 -2.73 -23.77 -26.75
N SER A 9 -1.82 -23.09 -27.43
CA SER A 9 -0.60 -23.67 -28.03
C SER A 9 0.41 -24.12 -26.95
N PRO A 10 1.21 -25.19 -27.18
CA PRO A 10 2.20 -25.68 -26.21
C PRO A 10 3.40 -24.73 -25.98
N TRP A 11 4.03 -24.84 -24.80
CA TRP A 11 4.60 -23.70 -24.03
C TRP A 11 6.15 -23.79 -23.78
N ASN A 12 7.02 -23.06 -24.52
CA ASN A 12 8.51 -22.89 -24.31
C ASN A 12 9.28 -21.68 -23.58
N ASN A 13 8.75 -20.49 -23.17
CA ASN A 13 9.36 -19.35 -22.41
C ASN A 13 8.38 -18.75 -21.35
N GLU A 14 8.76 -18.57 -20.07
CA GLU A 14 7.84 -18.30 -18.92
C GLU A 14 7.35 -16.85 -18.66
N GLU A 15 8.12 -15.78 -18.95
CA GLU A 15 7.73 -14.41 -18.51
C GLU A 15 6.79 -13.68 -19.50
N GLN A 16 7.13 -13.65 -20.80
CA GLN A 16 6.21 -13.15 -21.85
C GLN A 16 4.87 -13.89 -21.87
N ARG A 17 4.89 -15.14 -21.38
CA ARG A 17 3.72 -15.98 -21.21
C ARG A 17 2.74 -15.52 -20.16
N HIS A 18 3.21 -14.99 -19.05
CA HIS A 18 2.31 -14.60 -17.98
C HIS A 18 1.48 -13.40 -18.41
N GLU A 19 2.09 -12.42 -19.09
CA GLU A 19 1.37 -11.26 -19.63
C GLU A 19 0.41 -11.67 -20.75
N GLU A 20 0.86 -12.48 -21.71
CA GLU A 20 0.00 -12.96 -22.80
C GLU A 20 -1.15 -13.86 -22.30
N PHE A 21 -0.87 -14.72 -21.33
CA PHE A 21 -1.90 -15.53 -20.67
C PHE A 21 -2.89 -14.67 -19.89
N SER A 22 -2.42 -13.69 -19.13
CA SER A 22 -3.28 -12.75 -18.40
C SER A 22 -4.19 -11.99 -19.37
N LEU A 23 -3.67 -11.54 -20.51
CA LEU A 23 -4.46 -10.91 -21.57
C LEU A 23 -5.52 -11.86 -22.15
N GLN A 24 -5.15 -13.10 -22.47
CA GLN A 24 -6.10 -14.10 -22.96
C GLN A 24 -7.18 -14.41 -21.90
N ALA A 25 -6.80 -14.53 -20.63
CA ALA A 25 -7.73 -14.74 -19.52
C ALA A 25 -8.69 -13.55 -19.38
N LEU A 26 -8.19 -12.31 -19.47
CA LEU A 26 -9.02 -11.11 -19.46
C LEU A 26 -10.01 -11.10 -20.63
N GLN A 27 -9.60 -11.49 -21.83
CA GLN A 27 -10.49 -11.59 -22.98
C GLN A 27 -11.57 -12.67 -22.80
N VAL A 28 -11.21 -13.82 -22.21
CA VAL A 28 -12.19 -14.87 -21.88
C VAL A 28 -13.21 -14.35 -20.88
N ILE A 29 -12.77 -13.67 -19.81
CA ILE A 29 -13.66 -13.02 -18.85
C ILE A 29 -14.58 -12.04 -19.58
N GLY A 30 -14.02 -11.15 -20.41
CA GLY A 30 -14.79 -10.19 -21.20
C GLY A 30 -15.86 -10.83 -22.07
N ARG A 31 -15.54 -11.95 -22.73
CA ARG A 31 -16.51 -12.73 -23.52
C ARG A 31 -17.58 -13.38 -22.66
N LEU A 32 -17.23 -13.91 -21.48
CA LEU A 32 -18.19 -14.49 -20.54
C LEU A 32 -19.16 -13.43 -19.99
N CYS A 33 -18.68 -12.22 -19.72
CA CYS A 33 -19.53 -11.09 -19.31
C CYS A 33 -20.59 -10.73 -20.37
N CYS A 34 -20.31 -10.97 -21.65
CA CYS A 34 -21.30 -10.77 -22.72
C CYS A 34 -22.44 -11.80 -22.68
N LEU A 35 -22.20 -13.00 -22.15
CA LEU A 35 -23.11 -14.15 -22.26
C LEU A 35 -24.07 -14.30 -21.08
N ASP A 36 -23.71 -13.81 -19.89
CA ASP A 36 -24.49 -13.98 -18.67
C ASP A 36 -24.91 -12.63 -18.06
N LYS A 37 -24.06 -12.06 -17.20
CA LYS A 37 -24.34 -10.82 -16.46
C LYS A 37 -23.21 -9.82 -16.62
N PRO A 38 -23.52 -8.51 -16.57
CA PRO A 38 -22.49 -7.47 -16.56
C PRO A 38 -21.59 -7.65 -15.33
N LEU A 39 -20.29 -7.51 -15.54
CA LEU A 39 -19.31 -7.60 -14.47
C LEU A 39 -19.21 -6.23 -13.77
N ILE A 40 -19.28 -6.22 -12.45
CA ILE A 40 -19.02 -5.01 -11.67
C ILE A 40 -17.74 -5.25 -10.88
N LEU A 41 -16.71 -4.45 -11.15
CA LEU A 41 -15.44 -4.47 -10.44
C LEU A 41 -15.35 -3.23 -9.56
N VAL A 42 -15.20 -3.41 -8.26
CA VAL A 42 -15.02 -2.32 -7.30
C VAL A 42 -13.62 -2.41 -6.73
N PHE A 43 -12.81 -1.39 -6.98
CA PHE A 43 -11.49 -1.22 -6.39
C PHE A 43 -11.59 -0.19 -5.27
N ASP A 44 -11.48 -0.69 -4.04
CA ASP A 44 -11.49 0.10 -2.82
C ASP A 44 -10.14 0.04 -2.11
N GLN A 45 -9.91 0.91 -1.13
CA GLN A 45 -8.73 0.87 -0.26
C GLN A 45 -7.38 0.99 -1.00
N LEU A 46 -7.33 1.84 -2.02
CA LEU A 46 -6.15 2.00 -2.87
C LEU A 46 -5.11 2.98 -2.31
N GLU A 47 -5.37 3.62 -1.18
CA GLU A 47 -4.51 4.65 -0.59
C GLU A 47 -3.10 4.13 -0.30
N GLY A 48 -3.00 2.85 0.09
CA GLY A 48 -1.73 2.17 0.33
C GLY A 48 -0.82 2.03 -0.91
N LEU A 49 -1.36 2.16 -2.12
CA LEU A 49 -0.56 2.10 -3.35
C LEU A 49 0.31 3.35 -3.56
N TRP A 50 -0.06 4.48 -2.96
CA TRP A 50 0.70 5.73 -3.06
C TRP A 50 2.02 5.71 -2.28
N LEU A 51 2.19 4.77 -1.34
CA LEU A 51 3.43 4.66 -0.57
C LEU A 51 4.62 4.54 -1.54
N GLU A 52 5.70 5.30 -1.29
CA GLU A 52 6.83 5.43 -2.23
C GLU A 52 7.37 4.05 -2.67
N GLY A 53 7.50 3.10 -1.74
CA GLY A 53 7.94 1.75 -2.05
C GLY A 53 6.91 0.86 -2.77
N ASN A 54 5.70 1.34 -3.03
CA ASN A 54 4.64 0.68 -3.82
C ASN A 54 4.44 1.32 -5.21
N ARG A 55 5.22 2.34 -5.59
CA ARG A 55 5.05 3.04 -6.88
C ARG A 55 5.02 2.10 -8.09
N SER A 56 5.85 1.06 -8.10
CA SER A 56 5.81 0.05 -9.18
C SER A 56 4.49 -0.72 -9.25
N VAL A 57 3.83 -0.94 -8.11
CA VAL A 57 2.52 -1.60 -8.03
C VAL A 57 1.43 -0.65 -8.51
N LEU A 58 1.50 0.63 -8.11
CA LEU A 58 0.60 1.66 -8.60
C LEU A 58 0.62 1.75 -10.13
N LEU A 59 1.80 1.79 -10.74
CA LEU A 59 1.93 1.83 -12.21
C LEU A 59 1.34 0.57 -12.87
N LYS A 60 1.63 -0.61 -12.33
CA LYS A 60 1.05 -1.88 -12.81
C LYS A 60 -0.47 -1.92 -12.69
N PHE A 61 -1.01 -1.34 -11.62
CA PHE A 61 -2.46 -1.21 -11.43
C PHE A 61 -3.07 -0.32 -12.51
N GLY A 62 -2.44 0.81 -12.84
CA GLY A 62 -2.87 1.69 -13.93
C GLY A 62 -2.90 0.98 -15.29
N GLU A 63 -1.84 0.25 -15.64
CA GLU A 63 -1.80 -0.55 -16.88
C GLU A 63 -2.86 -1.67 -16.86
N ALA A 64 -3.03 -2.37 -15.74
CA ALA A 64 -4.05 -3.42 -15.63
C ALA A 64 -5.48 -2.87 -15.83
N ILE A 65 -5.78 -1.68 -15.30
CA ILE A 65 -7.07 -1.02 -15.54
C ILE A 65 -7.26 -0.70 -17.02
N LYS A 66 -6.23 -0.20 -17.69
CA LYS A 66 -6.27 0.10 -19.13
C LYS A 66 -6.55 -1.16 -19.95
N GLU A 67 -5.94 -2.29 -19.60
CA GLU A 67 -6.22 -3.57 -20.24
C GLU A 67 -7.64 -4.06 -19.95
N LEU A 68 -8.14 -3.89 -18.72
CA LEU A 68 -9.53 -4.21 -18.36
C LEU A 68 -10.54 -3.42 -19.21
N PHE A 69 -10.37 -2.09 -19.32
CA PHE A 69 -11.23 -1.25 -20.18
C PHE A 69 -11.15 -1.62 -21.66
N THR A 70 -10.02 -2.17 -22.11
CA THR A 70 -9.81 -2.52 -23.51
C THR A 70 -10.41 -3.88 -23.86
N HIS A 71 -10.31 -4.86 -22.95
CA HIS A 71 -10.68 -6.25 -23.22
C HIS A 71 -11.97 -6.72 -22.56
N VAL A 72 -12.55 -5.94 -21.64
CA VAL A 72 -13.77 -6.29 -20.90
C VAL A 72 -14.86 -5.23 -21.13
N PRO A 73 -15.49 -5.19 -22.32
CA PRO A 73 -16.39 -4.09 -22.72
C PRO A 73 -17.72 -4.05 -21.95
N TYR A 74 -18.13 -5.15 -21.31
CA TYR A 74 -19.36 -5.24 -20.51
C TYR A 74 -19.06 -5.27 -19.01
N ALA A 75 -18.10 -4.46 -18.58
CA ALA A 75 -17.80 -4.24 -17.17
C ALA A 75 -18.05 -2.80 -16.74
N LEU A 76 -18.63 -2.65 -15.55
CA LEU A 76 -18.61 -1.39 -14.79
C LEU A 76 -17.45 -1.46 -13.81
N ILE A 77 -16.48 -0.57 -13.97
CA ILE A 77 -15.34 -0.46 -13.07
C ILE A 77 -15.55 0.77 -12.19
N LEU A 78 -15.61 0.56 -10.88
CA LEU A 78 -15.69 1.60 -9.86
C LEU A 78 -14.37 1.66 -9.11
N VAL A 79 -13.79 2.85 -9.04
CA VAL A 79 -12.58 3.12 -8.27
C VAL A 79 -12.94 4.10 -7.17
N THR A 80 -12.88 3.67 -5.92
CA THR A 80 -13.12 4.52 -4.76
C THR A 80 -11.78 5.02 -4.22
N LEU A 81 -11.65 6.34 -4.12
CA LEU A 81 -10.41 6.98 -3.70
C LEU A 81 -10.70 8.37 -3.13
N PHE A 82 -9.93 8.79 -2.14
CA PHE A 82 -10.02 10.17 -1.66
C PHE A 82 -9.55 11.18 -2.72
N PRO A 83 -10.15 12.38 -2.79
CA PRO A 83 -9.80 13.38 -3.81
C PRO A 83 -8.32 13.78 -3.81
N ASP A 84 -7.69 13.88 -2.63
CA ASP A 84 -6.27 14.19 -2.50
C ASP A 84 -5.37 13.08 -3.07
N ARG A 85 -5.78 11.82 -2.91
CA ARG A 85 -5.06 10.65 -3.44
C ARG A 85 -5.23 10.52 -4.94
N TRP A 86 -6.42 10.84 -5.47
CA TRP A 86 -6.64 10.88 -6.90
C TRP A 86 -5.72 11.90 -7.58
N GLN A 87 -5.59 13.10 -7.03
CA GLN A 87 -4.66 14.12 -7.55
C GLN A 87 -3.20 13.66 -7.57
N GLN A 88 -2.80 12.83 -6.59
CA GLN A 88 -1.47 12.25 -6.54
C GLN A 88 -1.30 11.15 -7.60
N PHE A 89 -2.27 10.25 -7.76
CA PHE A 89 -2.23 9.20 -8.79
C PHE A 89 -2.12 9.79 -10.20
N GLN A 90 -2.79 10.92 -10.47
CA GLN A 90 -2.71 11.63 -11.75
C GLN A 90 -1.29 12.10 -12.10
N GLN A 91 -0.40 12.25 -11.12
CA GLN A 91 1.01 12.62 -11.37
C GLN A 91 1.86 11.44 -11.83
N ASP A 92 1.48 10.21 -11.44
CA ASP A 92 2.18 8.98 -11.79
C ASP A 92 1.58 8.28 -13.02
N PHE A 93 0.28 8.46 -13.27
CA PHE A 93 -0.41 7.89 -14.43
C PHE A 93 -0.20 8.71 -15.69
N ASP A 94 -0.12 8.00 -16.82
CA ASP A 94 -0.17 8.67 -18.12
C ASP A 94 -1.58 9.19 -18.44
N GLY A 95 -1.68 10.02 -19.47
CA GLY A 95 -2.97 10.57 -19.91
C GLY A 95 -3.96 9.51 -20.41
N SER A 96 -3.47 8.35 -20.85
CA SER A 96 -4.32 7.25 -21.34
C SER A 96 -5.04 6.55 -20.20
N ILE A 97 -4.36 6.31 -19.08
CA ILE A 97 -4.93 5.72 -17.86
C ILE A 97 -5.87 6.74 -17.21
N THR A 98 -5.42 7.98 -17.07
CA THR A 98 -6.22 9.04 -16.43
C THR A 98 -7.52 9.27 -17.19
N GLY A 99 -7.49 9.33 -18.53
CA GLY A 99 -8.69 9.49 -19.35
C GLY A 99 -9.65 8.30 -19.30
N ARG A 100 -9.18 7.09 -18.96
CA ARG A 100 -10.00 5.89 -18.80
C ARG A 100 -10.61 5.79 -17.39
N VAL A 101 -9.82 6.05 -16.36
CA VAL A 101 -10.29 6.02 -14.96
C VAL A 101 -11.25 7.18 -14.68
N ALA A 102 -10.95 8.39 -15.16
CA ALA A 102 -11.77 9.58 -14.94
C ALA A 102 -12.79 9.84 -16.05
N GLN A 103 -13.28 8.79 -16.73
CA GLN A 103 -14.39 8.94 -17.68
C GLN A 103 -15.62 9.57 -17.02
N GLN A 104 -15.92 9.15 -15.79
CA GLN A 104 -16.97 9.73 -14.96
C GLN A 104 -16.46 9.81 -13.53
N VAL A 105 -16.36 11.03 -13.00
CA VAL A 105 -15.96 11.28 -11.61
C VAL A 105 -17.17 11.73 -10.83
N ILE A 106 -17.53 10.97 -9.80
CA ILE A 106 -18.60 11.32 -8.87
C ILE A 106 -17.92 11.76 -7.57
N GLN A 107 -17.99 13.07 -7.29
CA GLN A 107 -17.50 13.61 -6.03
C GLN A 107 -18.59 13.49 -4.97
N LEU A 108 -18.26 12.81 -3.87
CA LEU A 108 -19.13 12.69 -2.71
C LEU A 108 -18.79 13.81 -1.72
N GLU A 109 -19.76 14.69 -1.47
CA GLU A 109 -19.64 15.75 -0.48
C GLU A 109 -19.86 15.20 0.94
N PRO A 110 -19.25 15.82 1.96
CA PRO A 110 -19.55 15.50 3.34
C PRO A 110 -21.05 15.63 3.62
N PRO A 111 -21.65 14.68 4.36
CA PRO A 111 -23.06 14.73 4.69
C PRO A 111 -23.36 15.95 5.54
N ARG A 112 -24.50 16.59 5.26
CA ARG A 112 -24.98 17.70 6.09
C ARG A 112 -25.47 17.18 7.46
N PRO A 113 -25.48 17.99 8.52
CA PRO A 113 -25.93 17.55 9.85
C PRO A 113 -27.34 16.94 9.86
N ASP A 114 -28.28 17.50 9.10
CA ASP A 114 -29.64 16.98 8.94
C ASP A 114 -29.66 15.57 8.33
N GLN A 115 -28.77 15.30 7.37
CA GLN A 115 -28.65 13.98 6.75
C GLN A 115 -28.02 12.96 7.70
N ILE A 116 -27.10 13.39 8.57
CA ILE A 116 -26.54 12.52 9.62
C ILE A 116 -27.62 12.14 10.64
N GLU A 117 -28.46 13.08 11.05
CA GLU A 117 -29.61 12.80 11.92
C GLU A 117 -30.57 11.79 11.28
N GLU A 118 -30.91 11.97 9.99
CA GLU A 118 -31.74 11.00 9.25
C GLU A 118 -31.09 9.61 9.17
N ILE A 119 -29.76 9.54 8.96
CA ILE A 119 -29.01 8.28 8.98
C ILE A 119 -29.08 7.61 10.37
N LEU A 120 -28.99 8.38 11.45
CA LEU A 120 -29.11 7.87 12.82
C LEU A 120 -30.53 7.33 13.07
N ASP A 121 -31.56 8.07 12.68
CA ASP A 121 -32.96 7.65 12.81
C ASP A 121 -33.23 6.36 12.02
N LEU A 122 -32.71 6.23 10.81
CA LEU A 122 -32.80 5.00 10.02
C LEU A 122 -32.17 3.79 10.74
N ARG A 123 -31.07 4.00 11.46
CA ARG A 123 -30.40 2.95 12.27
C ARG A 123 -31.15 2.61 13.54
N LEU A 124 -31.87 3.58 14.12
CA LEU A 124 -32.65 3.42 15.35
C LEU A 124 -34.09 2.94 15.09
N LYS A 125 -34.55 2.96 13.85
CA LYS A 125 -35.87 2.47 13.43
C LYS A 125 -36.23 1.07 13.96
N PRO A 126 -35.32 0.07 13.99
CA PRO A 126 -35.64 -1.25 14.58
C PRO A 126 -35.89 -1.23 16.10
N LEU A 127 -35.46 -0.18 16.79
CA LEU A 127 -35.64 0.04 18.22
C LEU A 127 -36.80 0.99 18.52
N GLU A 128 -37.57 1.38 17.49
CA GLU A 128 -38.73 2.29 17.61
C GLU A 128 -38.39 3.59 18.37
N THR A 129 -37.19 4.12 18.14
CA THR A 129 -36.62 5.30 18.84
C THR A 129 -36.01 6.26 17.81
N THR A 130 -35.94 7.55 18.14
CA THR A 130 -35.24 8.56 17.33
C THR A 130 -33.93 9.02 17.97
N ALA A 131 -33.07 9.64 17.18
CA ALA A 131 -31.81 10.22 17.64
C ALA A 131 -32.05 11.32 18.69
N LEU A 132 -33.13 12.09 18.55
CA LEU A 132 -33.56 13.12 19.50
C LEU A 132 -33.99 12.55 20.85
N ASP A 133 -34.58 11.35 20.85
CA ASP A 133 -34.96 10.67 22.09
C ASP A 133 -33.74 10.09 22.82
N LEU A 134 -32.75 9.61 22.05
CA LEU A 134 -31.60 8.88 22.57
C LEU A 134 -30.46 9.81 23.04
N PHE A 135 -30.25 10.94 22.38
CA PHE A 135 -29.11 11.83 22.59
C PHE A 135 -29.56 13.24 22.98
N SER A 136 -28.83 13.88 23.88
CA SER A 136 -29.01 15.31 24.17
C SER A 136 -28.54 16.19 23.00
N SER A 137 -29.00 17.44 22.94
CA SER A 137 -28.61 18.37 21.87
C SER A 137 -27.09 18.59 21.77
N ALA A 138 -26.39 18.64 22.92
CA ALA A 138 -24.93 18.75 22.95
C ALA A 138 -24.22 17.48 22.44
N GLU A 139 -24.80 16.30 22.69
CA GLU A 139 -24.28 15.03 22.18
C GLU A 139 -24.49 14.89 20.67
N LEU A 140 -25.67 15.25 20.17
CA LEU A 140 -25.98 15.29 18.73
C LEU A 140 -25.07 16.27 17.99
N GLU A 141 -24.84 17.45 18.55
CA GLU A 141 -23.88 18.39 17.98
C GLU A 141 -22.46 17.80 17.95
N SER A 142 -22.05 17.10 19.00
CA SER A 142 -20.76 16.38 19.04
C SER A 142 -20.68 15.25 18.00
N ILE A 143 -21.79 14.57 17.71
CA ILE A 143 -21.88 13.48 16.73
C ILE A 143 -21.85 14.03 15.29
N THR A 144 -22.64 15.06 15.00
CA THR A 144 -22.79 15.63 13.65
C THR A 144 -21.58 16.46 13.21
N ARG A 145 -20.77 16.97 14.16
CA ARG A 145 -19.52 17.70 13.86
C ARG A 145 -18.36 16.81 13.39
N GLN A 146 -18.50 15.48 13.37
CA GLN A 146 -17.43 14.59 12.92
C GLN A 146 -17.23 14.66 11.40
N ALA A 147 -16.01 14.37 10.94
CA ALA A 147 -15.62 14.59 9.55
C ALA A 147 -16.20 13.59 8.54
N SER A 148 -16.73 12.45 9.00
CA SER A 148 -17.26 11.39 8.13
C SER A 148 -18.48 10.70 8.75
N ILE A 149 -19.33 10.09 7.92
CA ILE A 149 -20.47 9.27 8.37
C ILE A 149 -19.99 8.21 9.39
N ARG A 150 -18.87 7.54 9.09
CA ARG A 150 -18.29 6.52 9.96
C ARG A 150 -17.90 7.09 11.32
N SER A 151 -17.20 8.22 11.34
CA SER A 151 -16.81 8.90 12.59
C SER A 151 -18.05 9.39 13.36
N CYS A 152 -19.09 9.89 12.68
CA CYS A 152 -20.38 10.23 13.31
C CYS A 152 -21.00 8.99 13.99
N LEU A 153 -21.12 7.86 13.28
CA LEU A 153 -21.69 6.63 13.82
C LEU A 153 -20.86 6.06 14.98
N ASN A 154 -19.52 6.08 14.86
CA ASN A 154 -18.61 5.66 15.92
C ASN A 154 -18.76 6.56 17.15
N ARG A 155 -18.90 7.87 16.96
CA ARG A 155 -19.16 8.83 18.03
C ARG A 155 -20.51 8.59 18.69
N ALA A 156 -21.57 8.34 17.92
CA ALA A 156 -22.89 8.02 18.43
C ALA A 156 -22.87 6.75 19.29
N ARG A 157 -22.19 5.70 18.80
CA ARG A 157 -21.95 4.48 19.56
C ARG A 157 -21.18 4.76 20.86
N ALA A 158 -20.13 5.55 20.80
CA ALA A 158 -19.32 5.87 21.98
C ALA A 158 -20.12 6.65 23.04
N VAL A 159 -20.95 7.60 22.62
CA VAL A 159 -21.88 8.32 23.50
C VAL A 159 -22.89 7.37 24.15
N PHE A 160 -23.50 6.48 23.35
CA PHE A 160 -24.43 5.48 23.86
C PHE A 160 -23.76 4.56 24.90
N GLU A 161 -22.58 4.04 24.60
CA GLU A 161 -21.83 3.18 25.53
C GLU A 161 -21.37 3.93 26.79
N HIS A 162 -20.98 5.19 26.69
CA HIS A 162 -20.69 6.03 27.86
C HIS A 162 -21.93 6.18 28.74
N ARG A 163 -23.10 6.42 28.14
CA ARG A 163 -24.36 6.58 28.88
C ARG A 163 -24.82 5.28 29.57
N VAL A 164 -24.71 4.15 28.88
CA VAL A 164 -25.21 2.85 29.38
C VAL A 164 -24.18 2.15 30.28
N ARG A 165 -22.91 2.15 29.88
CA ARG A 165 -21.85 1.34 30.49
C ARG A 165 -20.76 2.16 31.19
N ARG A 166 -20.89 3.49 31.22
CA ARG A 166 -19.93 4.44 31.83
C ARG A 166 -18.51 4.29 31.28
N VAL A 167 -18.37 3.87 30.01
CA VAL A 167 -17.06 3.77 29.37
C VAL A 167 -16.60 5.16 28.91
N PRO A 168 -15.34 5.58 29.16
CA PRO A 168 -14.86 6.92 28.80
C PRO A 168 -15.07 7.23 27.32
N LEU A 169 -15.48 8.48 27.03
CA LEU A 169 -15.63 8.96 25.66
C LEU A 169 -14.24 9.10 24.99
N PRO A 170 -14.06 8.60 23.76
CA PRO A 170 -12.88 8.90 22.97
C PRO A 170 -12.75 10.42 22.75
N PRO A 171 -11.55 10.97 22.50
CA PRO A 171 -11.46 12.38 22.18
C PRO A 171 -12.18 12.62 20.85
N PRO A 172 -12.71 13.82 20.59
CA PRO A 172 -13.18 14.13 19.25
C PRO A 172 -12.03 13.91 18.27
N SER A 173 -12.31 13.30 17.11
CA SER A 173 -11.31 13.15 16.05
C SER A 173 -10.69 14.53 15.80
N PRO A 174 -9.35 14.64 15.69
CA PRO A 174 -8.73 15.92 15.37
C PRO A 174 -9.40 16.46 14.10
N PRO A 175 -9.70 17.78 14.04
CA PRO A 175 -10.22 18.36 12.81
C PRO A 175 -9.28 17.95 11.67
N PRO A 176 -9.81 17.71 10.45
CA PRO A 176 -8.95 17.36 9.33
C PRO A 176 -7.82 18.39 9.31
N VAL A 177 -6.59 17.90 9.46
CA VAL A 177 -5.42 18.73 9.24
C VAL A 177 -5.56 19.14 7.79
N VAL A 178 -6.06 20.34 7.56
CA VAL A 178 -5.81 21.05 6.32
C VAL A 178 -4.30 21.20 6.34
N GLU A 179 -3.60 20.22 5.78
CA GLU A 179 -2.23 20.41 5.39
C GLU A 179 -2.27 21.64 4.50
N SER A 180 -1.85 22.74 5.09
CA SER A 180 -1.49 23.96 4.41
C SER A 180 -0.19 23.69 3.65
N GLN A 181 -0.24 22.71 2.74
CA GLN A 181 0.59 22.67 1.53
C GLN A 181 -0.10 23.43 0.39
N SER A 182 -0.94 24.43 0.71
CA SER A 182 -1.39 25.45 -0.22
C SER A 182 -0.32 26.52 -0.45
N LYS A 183 0.86 26.11 -0.93
CA LYS A 183 1.77 27.02 -1.66
C LYS A 183 2.36 26.42 -2.94
N GLY A 184 2.15 25.13 -3.23
CA GLY A 184 2.56 24.51 -4.49
C GLY A 184 1.50 24.62 -5.59
N GLY A 185 0.29 24.09 -5.35
CA GLY A 185 -0.74 23.96 -6.40
C GLY A 185 -1.32 25.28 -6.93
N LEU A 186 -1.52 26.28 -6.07
CA LEU A 186 -1.99 27.60 -6.48
C LEU A 186 -0.93 28.40 -7.25
N VAL A 187 0.35 28.25 -6.89
CA VAL A 187 1.47 28.91 -7.60
C VAL A 187 1.76 28.22 -8.92
N VAL A 188 1.59 26.89 -9.00
CA VAL A 188 1.74 26.12 -10.25
C VAL A 188 0.60 26.44 -11.21
N ASN A 189 -0.66 26.50 -10.76
CA ASN A 189 -1.77 26.92 -11.62
C ASN A 189 -1.68 28.39 -12.02
N GLN A 190 -1.23 29.29 -11.13
CA GLN A 190 -0.97 30.68 -11.51
C GLN A 190 0.23 30.82 -12.47
N ARG A 191 1.27 29.98 -12.34
CA ARG A 191 2.39 29.92 -13.29
C ARG A 191 1.99 29.29 -14.62
N LEU A 192 1.12 28.28 -14.62
CA LEU A 192 0.56 27.66 -15.83
C LEU A 192 -0.29 28.67 -16.58
N LEU A 193 -1.18 29.40 -15.88
CA LEU A 193 -1.98 30.46 -16.49
C LEU A 193 -1.09 31.60 -17.02
N HIS A 194 0.00 31.94 -16.30
CA HIS A 194 0.96 32.95 -16.76
C HIS A 194 1.80 32.46 -17.95
N LEU A 195 2.14 31.18 -18.01
CA LEU A 195 2.85 30.55 -19.13
C LEU A 195 1.94 30.39 -20.35
N GLU A 196 0.66 30.07 -20.17
CA GLU A 196 -0.35 30.06 -21.23
C GLU A 196 -0.55 31.46 -21.79
N GLN A 197 -0.65 32.49 -20.93
CA GLN A 197 -0.70 33.88 -21.38
C GLN A 197 0.58 34.32 -22.10
N GLN A 198 1.76 33.86 -21.66
CA GLN A 198 3.01 34.12 -22.36
C GLN A 198 3.09 33.38 -23.70
N TRP A 199 2.57 32.15 -23.77
CA TRP A 199 2.51 31.36 -25.00
C TRP A 199 1.57 31.99 -26.03
N ASP A 200 0.38 32.43 -25.62
CA ASP A 200 -0.55 33.18 -26.46
C ASP A 200 0.06 34.50 -26.95
N HIS A 201 0.84 35.17 -26.09
CA HIS A 201 1.55 36.38 -26.48
C HIS A 201 2.68 36.11 -27.48
N ILE A 202 3.37 34.97 -27.37
CA ILE A 202 4.39 34.53 -28.32
C ILE A 202 3.75 34.13 -29.65
N LEU A 203 2.64 33.39 -29.63
CA LEU A 203 1.88 33.04 -30.83
C LEU A 203 1.36 34.30 -31.55
N GLN A 204 0.82 35.27 -30.82
CA GLN A 204 0.40 36.56 -31.41
C GLN A 204 1.59 37.36 -31.96
N ARG A 205 2.79 37.28 -31.36
CA ARG A 205 3.99 37.93 -31.92
C ARG A 205 4.51 37.20 -33.16
N LEU A 206 4.42 35.87 -33.20
CA LEU A 206 4.78 35.07 -34.37
C LEU A 206 3.80 35.29 -35.52
N GLU A 207 2.49 35.34 -35.26
CA GLU A 207 1.48 35.70 -36.25
C GLU A 207 1.67 37.12 -36.78
N ARG A 208 2.10 38.07 -35.94
CA ARG A 208 2.48 39.44 -36.37
C ARG A 208 3.76 39.50 -37.18
N LEU A 209 4.68 38.56 -36.98
CA LEU A 209 5.90 38.42 -37.78
C LEU A 209 5.61 37.74 -39.12
N GLU A 210 4.68 36.79 -39.17
CA GLU A 210 4.21 36.12 -40.39
C GLU A 210 3.29 37.01 -41.23
N SER A 211 2.51 37.90 -40.61
CA SER A 211 1.63 38.86 -41.31
C SER A 211 2.32 40.11 -41.86
N GLY A 212 3.65 40.18 -41.79
CA GLY A 212 4.45 41.05 -42.66
C GLY A 212 4.37 42.55 -42.37
N GLN A 213 5.26 43.02 -41.49
CA GLN A 213 5.84 44.35 -41.65
C GLN A 213 7.36 44.24 -41.74
N THR A 214 7.83 44.22 -42.98
CA THR A 214 9.20 44.54 -43.38
C THR A 214 9.58 45.93 -42.88
N VAL A 215 10.56 46.02 -41.99
CA VAL A 215 11.48 47.16 -41.94
C VAL A 215 12.90 46.62 -41.93
N SER A 216 13.57 46.83 -43.05
CA SER A 216 14.99 46.61 -43.28
C SER A 216 15.84 47.60 -42.47
N ALA A 217 16.94 47.12 -41.83
CA ALA A 217 18.31 47.61 -42.09
C ALA A 217 19.34 47.14 -41.04
N GLY A 218 20.52 46.70 -41.53
CA GLY A 218 21.81 46.61 -40.81
C GLY A 218 22.16 45.23 -40.23
N ALA A 219 22.93 44.37 -40.91
CA ALA A 219 24.40 44.23 -40.82
C ALA A 219 24.88 43.96 -39.37
N ASP A 220 25.65 42.94 -39.00
CA ASP A 220 26.77 42.28 -39.67
C ASP A 220 27.21 41.02 -38.85
N ARG A 221 27.83 40.04 -39.54
CA ARG A 221 28.92 39.13 -39.09
C ARG A 221 28.78 38.01 -38.01
N THR A 222 28.90 36.78 -38.54
CA THR A 222 29.88 35.69 -38.25
C THR A 222 29.83 34.81 -37.00
N SER A 223 29.79 33.47 -37.28
CA SER A 223 30.52 32.34 -36.65
C SER A 223 30.27 32.04 -35.16
N SER A 224 30.20 30.82 -34.62
CA SER A 224 30.65 29.48 -35.03
C SER A 224 30.06 28.47 -34.03
N LYS A 225 29.75 27.25 -34.47
CA LYS A 225 29.60 26.05 -33.61
C LYS A 225 30.97 25.67 -33.01
N PRO A 226 30.99 24.86 -31.93
CA PRO A 226 31.42 23.49 -32.17
C PRO A 226 30.59 22.42 -31.44
N ALA A 227 30.63 21.24 -32.06
CA ALA A 227 30.08 19.98 -31.61
C ALA A 227 30.95 19.33 -30.52
N ALA A 228 30.32 18.62 -29.59
CA ALA A 228 31.00 17.69 -28.67
C ALA A 228 30.46 16.27 -28.85
N SER A 229 31.41 15.41 -29.19
CA SER A 229 31.39 13.95 -29.35
C SER A 229 30.88 13.22 -28.11
N TRP A 230 29.90 12.31 -28.27
CA TRP A 230 29.56 11.29 -27.27
C TRP A 230 30.37 10.02 -27.55
N ARG A 231 31.29 9.68 -26.64
CA ARG A 231 31.93 8.36 -26.59
C ARG A 231 31.12 7.44 -25.68
N SER A 232 30.86 6.25 -26.20
CA SER A 232 30.29 5.07 -25.56
C SER A 232 31.01 4.71 -24.25
N LEU A 233 30.24 4.37 -23.22
CA LEU A 233 30.68 3.64 -22.04
C LEU A 233 29.68 2.53 -21.72
N ASP A 234 30.26 1.42 -21.28
CA ASP A 234 29.72 0.07 -21.22
C ASP A 234 28.49 -0.12 -20.34
N ARG A 235 27.72 -1.12 -20.73
CA ARG A 235 26.39 -1.47 -20.24
C ARG A 235 26.49 -2.78 -19.48
N ASP A 236 26.81 -2.72 -18.19
CA ASP A 236 26.57 -3.79 -17.22
C ASP A 236 26.55 -3.17 -15.81
N GLU A 237 25.36 -3.19 -15.19
CA GLU A 237 24.99 -2.84 -13.79
C GLU A 237 23.70 -1.98 -13.77
N ILE A 238 22.54 -2.64 -13.91
CA ILE A 238 21.26 -2.01 -13.58
C ILE A 238 21.00 -2.28 -12.10
N CYS A 239 21.45 -1.36 -11.25
CA CYS A 239 20.95 -1.23 -9.88
C CYS A 239 19.65 -0.42 -9.92
N ASP A 240 18.54 -1.02 -9.48
CA ASP A 240 17.35 -0.27 -9.05
C ASP A 240 17.72 0.51 -7.78
N THR A 241 18.32 1.68 -7.98
CA THR A 241 18.70 2.60 -6.90
C THR A 241 17.50 3.49 -6.65
N GLU A 242 16.69 3.15 -5.65
CA GLU A 242 15.73 4.09 -5.11
C GLU A 242 16.50 5.26 -4.47
N VAL A 243 16.22 6.46 -4.96
CA VAL A 243 16.86 7.71 -4.57
C VAL A 243 16.54 7.98 -3.10
N ARG A 244 17.59 8.05 -2.27
CA ARG A 244 17.49 8.57 -0.90
C ARG A 244 16.96 10.00 -0.92
N LEU A 245 15.80 10.23 -0.32
CA LEU A 245 15.44 11.55 0.19
C LEU A 245 16.04 11.72 1.61
N PRO A 246 16.60 12.90 1.93
CA PRO A 246 17.07 13.20 3.27
C PRO A 246 15.88 13.22 4.23
N ALA A 247 16.12 12.70 5.45
CA ALA A 247 15.15 12.65 6.53
C ALA A 247 14.41 13.98 6.68
N ALA A 248 13.09 13.96 6.48
CA ALA A 248 12.23 15.07 6.89
C ALA A 248 12.53 15.37 8.36
N GLY A 249 12.97 16.60 8.62
CA GLY A 249 13.36 17.05 9.95
C GLY A 249 12.27 16.72 10.97
N LEU A 250 12.72 16.24 12.13
CA LEU A 250 11.89 16.06 13.32
C LEU A 250 11.12 17.35 13.58
N ARG A 251 9.86 17.39 13.14
CA ARG A 251 8.89 18.39 13.57
C ARG A 251 8.19 17.80 14.78
N GLU A 252 8.52 18.32 15.94
CA GLU A 252 7.78 18.07 17.17
C GLU A 252 6.37 18.65 16.97
N GLU A 253 5.39 17.78 16.72
CA GLU A 253 3.99 18.10 16.96
C GLU A 253 3.79 18.31 18.47
N PRO A 254 2.98 19.29 18.88
CA PRO A 254 2.86 19.66 20.29
C PRO A 254 2.33 18.47 21.09
N SER A 255 3.03 18.17 22.18
CA SER A 255 2.65 17.16 23.18
C SER A 255 1.26 17.46 23.74
N GLY A 256 0.26 16.85 23.12
CA GLY A 256 -1.13 16.85 23.58
C GLY A 256 -1.23 16.25 24.98
N SER A 257 -1.93 16.96 25.85
CA SER A 257 -2.23 16.61 27.24
C SER A 257 -2.66 15.15 27.41
N GLY A 258 -2.25 14.50 28.51
CA GLY A 258 -2.47 13.07 28.79
C GLY A 258 -3.92 12.54 28.83
N ARG A 259 -4.92 13.33 28.44
CA ARG A 259 -6.32 12.88 28.23
C ARG A 259 -6.54 12.21 26.87
N ASP A 260 -5.77 12.54 25.84
CA ASP A 260 -5.98 11.97 24.49
C ASP A 260 -5.38 10.57 24.35
N SER A 261 -4.30 10.27 25.11
CA SER A 261 -3.63 8.97 25.10
C SER A 261 -4.53 7.84 25.58
N THR A 262 -5.26 8.04 26.68
CA THR A 262 -6.15 7.01 27.27
C THR A 262 -7.30 6.63 26.34
N ALA A 263 -7.68 7.57 25.49
CA ALA A 263 -8.87 7.50 24.68
C ALA A 263 -8.58 6.81 23.32
N TYR A 264 -7.39 7.04 22.75
CA TYR A 264 -6.86 6.20 21.66
C TYR A 264 -6.50 4.78 22.11
N GLU A 265 -6.00 4.60 23.34
CA GLU A 265 -5.75 3.26 23.89
C GLU A 265 -7.04 2.43 23.97
N GLU A 266 -8.15 3.02 24.41
CA GLU A 266 -9.43 2.32 24.49
C GLU A 266 -9.97 1.96 23.09
N LEU A 267 -9.85 2.89 22.12
CA LEU A 267 -10.20 2.62 20.72
C LEU A 267 -9.38 1.46 20.15
N PHE A 268 -8.06 1.46 20.40
CA PHE A 268 -7.17 0.38 19.99
C PHE A 268 -7.56 -0.95 20.64
N ARG A 269 -7.86 -0.99 21.95
CA ARG A 269 -8.24 -2.23 22.65
C ARG A 269 -9.48 -2.88 22.03
N ARG A 270 -10.52 -2.09 21.78
CA ARG A 270 -11.76 -2.59 21.17
C ARG A 270 -11.55 -3.08 19.75
N TYR A 271 -10.80 -2.31 18.96
CA TYR A 271 -10.43 -2.71 17.60
C TYR A 271 -9.64 -4.03 17.62
N ARG A 272 -8.62 -4.11 18.49
CA ARG A 272 -7.79 -5.30 18.69
C ARG A 272 -8.62 -6.52 19.02
N ASP A 273 -9.47 -6.45 20.04
CA ASP A 273 -10.23 -7.62 20.49
C ASP A 273 -11.18 -8.09 19.38
N SER A 274 -11.89 -7.16 18.72
CA SER A 274 -12.77 -7.49 17.59
C SER A 274 -12.02 -8.06 16.38
N ALA A 275 -10.83 -7.51 16.06
CA ALA A 275 -10.03 -7.95 14.93
C ALA A 275 -9.42 -9.33 15.19
N LEU A 276 -8.86 -9.56 16.38
CA LEU A 276 -8.27 -10.85 16.75
C LEU A 276 -9.29 -11.98 16.75
N ASP A 277 -10.50 -11.75 17.27
CA ASP A 277 -11.58 -12.74 17.24
C ASP A 277 -11.97 -13.10 15.80
N THR A 278 -12.10 -12.09 14.94
CA THR A 278 -12.42 -12.29 13.51
C THR A 278 -11.31 -13.05 12.79
N LEU A 279 -10.04 -12.69 13.03
CA LEU A 279 -8.89 -13.30 12.38
C LEU A 279 -8.73 -14.77 12.80
N ARG A 280 -8.92 -15.06 14.08
CA ARG A 280 -8.88 -16.45 14.60
C ARG A 280 -9.98 -17.29 13.97
N TRP A 281 -11.21 -16.76 13.92
CA TRP A 281 -12.33 -17.45 13.28
C TRP A 281 -12.08 -17.71 11.78
N ARG A 282 -11.55 -16.73 11.04
CA ARG A 282 -11.21 -16.91 9.61
C ARG A 282 -10.17 -18.02 9.39
N TRP A 283 -9.26 -18.22 10.35
CA TRP A 283 -8.23 -19.24 10.25
C TRP A 283 -8.73 -20.67 10.48
N GLU A 284 -9.96 -20.82 10.97
CA GLU A 284 -10.64 -22.13 11.01
C GLU A 284 -11.13 -22.56 9.61
N GLN A 285 -11.19 -21.63 8.66
CA GLN A 285 -11.61 -21.91 7.28
C GLN A 285 -10.40 -22.29 6.40
N PRO A 286 -10.59 -23.12 5.35
CA PRO A 286 -9.54 -23.41 4.39
C PRO A 286 -9.06 -22.15 3.67
N GLN A 287 -7.76 -21.89 3.69
CA GLN A 287 -7.14 -20.74 3.02
C GLN A 287 -6.02 -21.18 2.08
N ILE A 288 -5.84 -20.42 1.01
CA ILE A 288 -4.68 -20.56 0.12
C ILE A 288 -3.58 -19.68 0.68
N ILE A 289 -2.48 -20.29 1.10
CA ILE A 289 -1.30 -19.59 1.61
C ILE A 289 -0.29 -19.43 0.48
N ASP A 290 0.16 -18.19 0.28
CA ASP A 290 1.11 -17.84 -0.77
C ASP A 290 2.29 -17.02 -0.22
N GLU A 291 3.49 -17.29 -0.74
CA GLU A 291 4.73 -16.62 -0.30
C GLU A 291 4.73 -15.13 -0.64
N SER A 292 4.16 -14.77 -1.78
CA SER A 292 4.12 -13.38 -2.26
C SER A 292 3.09 -12.56 -1.50
N ASP A 293 2.01 -13.19 -1.05
CA ASP A 293 1.02 -12.57 -0.16
C ASP A 293 1.62 -12.22 1.21
N ASP A 294 2.21 -13.19 1.91
CA ASP A 294 2.83 -12.95 3.23
C ASP A 294 3.99 -11.93 3.16
N ALA A 295 4.80 -11.99 2.10
CA ALA A 295 5.82 -10.96 1.83
C ALA A 295 5.19 -9.59 1.50
N GLY A 296 4.10 -9.56 0.75
CA GLY A 296 3.34 -8.33 0.44
C GLY A 296 2.83 -7.65 1.70
N LYS A 297 2.20 -8.41 2.61
CA LYS A 297 1.70 -7.92 3.91
C LYS A 297 2.82 -7.33 4.75
N LEU A 298 3.93 -8.05 4.89
CA LEU A 298 5.07 -7.56 5.67
C LEU A 298 5.70 -6.30 5.03
N ARG A 299 5.77 -6.23 3.70
CA ARG A 299 6.24 -5.03 2.99
C ARG A 299 5.34 -3.84 3.30
N GLN A 300 4.03 -4.03 3.22
CA GLN A 300 3.04 -2.98 3.48
C GLN A 300 3.13 -2.44 4.90
N ILE A 301 3.28 -3.34 5.89
CA ILE A 301 3.54 -2.95 7.28
C ILE A 301 4.81 -2.10 7.35
N CYS A 302 5.91 -2.57 6.73
CA CYS A 302 7.18 -1.85 6.77
C CYS A 302 7.10 -0.46 6.13
N LEU A 303 6.35 -0.30 5.04
CA LEU A 303 6.11 1.00 4.39
C LEU A 303 5.30 1.94 5.30
N GLY A 304 4.31 1.43 6.03
CA GLY A 304 3.62 2.20 7.07
C GLY A 304 4.60 2.68 8.15
N TYR A 305 5.48 1.81 8.63
CA TYR A 305 6.51 2.20 9.59
C TYR A 305 7.54 3.18 9.02
N GLN A 306 7.85 3.14 7.72
CA GLN A 306 8.81 4.03 7.07
C GLN A 306 8.37 5.50 7.13
N GLN A 307 7.06 5.78 7.22
CA GLN A 307 6.55 7.15 7.38
C GLN A 307 6.93 7.79 8.72
N ILE A 308 7.12 7.00 9.77
CA ILE A 308 7.37 7.51 11.12
C ILE A 308 8.84 7.46 11.53
N ARG A 309 9.67 6.73 10.79
CA ARG A 309 11.10 6.53 11.11
C ARG A 309 11.88 6.02 9.90
N PRO A 310 13.20 6.23 9.87
CA PRO A 310 14.03 5.73 8.77
C PRO A 310 14.11 4.21 8.79
N LEU A 311 13.56 3.60 7.75
CA LEU A 311 13.70 2.19 7.38
C LEU A 311 14.07 2.12 5.91
N GLU A 312 14.97 1.21 5.57
CA GLU A 312 15.29 0.92 4.19
C GLU A 312 14.86 -0.52 3.88
N LEU A 313 14.05 -0.67 2.83
CA LEU A 313 13.50 -1.94 2.38
C LEU A 313 14.12 -2.31 1.04
N ARG A 314 14.57 -3.56 0.92
CA ARG A 314 15.08 -4.10 -0.33
C ARG A 314 14.62 -5.54 -0.52
N LYS A 315 14.63 -6.02 -1.75
CA LYS A 315 14.51 -7.45 -2.08
C LYS A 315 15.89 -7.99 -2.45
N LEU A 316 16.33 -9.06 -1.80
CA LEU A 316 17.55 -9.76 -2.21
C LEU A 316 17.23 -10.64 -3.41
N ARG A 317 18.07 -10.54 -4.46
CA ARG A 317 17.96 -11.30 -5.70
C ARG A 317 19.29 -12.00 -5.98
N LEU A 318 19.24 -13.10 -6.74
CA LEU A 318 20.41 -13.88 -7.13
C LEU A 318 20.49 -13.97 -8.66
N GLY A 319 20.69 -12.83 -9.33
CA GLY A 319 20.57 -12.73 -10.78
C GLY A 319 19.17 -13.17 -11.23
N ASN A 320 19.11 -14.06 -12.22
CA ASN A 320 17.86 -14.62 -12.76
C ASN A 320 17.36 -15.85 -11.97
N LEU A 321 18.03 -16.24 -10.88
CA LEU A 321 17.63 -17.42 -10.10
C LEU A 321 16.48 -17.08 -9.15
N ARG A 322 15.48 -17.95 -9.13
CA ARG A 322 14.32 -17.82 -8.25
C ARG A 322 14.71 -18.11 -6.80
N VAL A 323 14.63 -17.08 -5.97
CA VAL A 323 14.78 -17.14 -4.51
C VAL A 323 13.40 -17.16 -3.85
N PRO A 324 13.25 -17.64 -2.60
CA PRO A 324 12.03 -17.43 -1.85
C PRO A 324 11.72 -15.94 -1.76
N ASP A 325 10.43 -15.58 -1.73
CA ASP A 325 10.04 -14.18 -1.58
C ASP A 325 10.56 -13.65 -0.25
N ASN A 326 11.27 -12.54 -0.32
CA ASN A 326 12.06 -12.04 0.79
C ASN A 326 12.07 -10.53 0.87
N ILE A 327 12.27 -10.04 2.09
CA ILE A 327 12.33 -8.63 2.43
C ILE A 327 13.54 -8.42 3.32
N LEU A 328 14.51 -7.65 2.82
CA LEU A 328 15.61 -7.12 3.59
C LEU A 328 15.18 -5.81 4.23
N ILE A 329 15.10 -5.81 5.56
CA ILE A 329 14.79 -4.67 6.40
C ILE A 329 16.10 -4.19 7.01
N LYS A 330 16.53 -2.98 6.63
CA LYS A 330 17.68 -2.32 7.22
C LYS A 330 17.21 -1.22 8.16
N THR A 331 17.68 -1.32 9.39
CA THR A 331 17.54 -0.29 10.43
C THR A 331 18.92 0.25 10.78
N SER A 332 18.99 1.32 11.56
CA SER A 332 20.26 1.86 12.08
C SER A 332 21.04 0.85 12.94
N LYS A 333 20.36 -0.15 13.53
CA LYS A 333 20.96 -1.12 14.46
C LYS A 333 21.21 -2.49 13.84
N ALA A 334 20.39 -2.93 12.89
CA ALA A 334 20.42 -4.30 12.37
C ALA A 334 19.94 -4.39 10.92
N GLN A 335 20.45 -5.39 10.20
CA GLN A 335 19.97 -5.81 8.89
C GLN A 335 19.39 -7.22 8.98
N ARG A 336 18.10 -7.35 8.69
CA ARG A 336 17.37 -8.63 8.78
C ARG A 336 16.68 -8.92 7.47
N CYS A 337 16.88 -10.11 6.93
CA CYS A 337 16.18 -10.61 5.75
C CYS A 337 15.17 -11.66 6.19
N ILE A 338 13.88 -11.41 5.95
CA ILE A 338 12.81 -12.39 6.17
C ILE A 338 12.48 -13.02 4.82
N ALA A 339 12.53 -14.34 4.74
CA ALA A 339 12.22 -15.11 3.54
C ALA A 339 11.06 -16.07 3.81
N PHE A 340 10.05 -16.07 2.96
CA PHE A 340 8.88 -16.94 3.05
C PHE A 340 9.04 -18.12 2.10
N LEU A 341 8.76 -19.33 2.58
CA LEU A 341 8.84 -20.57 1.79
C LEU A 341 7.64 -21.47 2.09
N HIS A 342 6.60 -21.37 1.27
CA HIS A 342 5.32 -22.09 1.40
C HIS A 342 5.09 -23.10 0.27
N VAL A 343 5.96 -23.12 -0.75
CA VAL A 343 5.84 -24.09 -1.85
C VAL A 343 5.90 -25.54 -1.34
N VAL A 344 5.00 -26.35 -1.91
CA VAL A 344 4.84 -27.78 -1.59
C VAL A 344 5.75 -28.67 -2.44
N ASN A 345 6.03 -28.29 -3.68
CA ASN A 345 6.85 -29.10 -4.61
C ASN A 345 8.30 -29.21 -4.12
N SER A 346 8.74 -30.44 -3.84
CA SER A 346 10.07 -30.77 -3.31
C SER A 346 11.24 -30.26 -4.18
N SER A 347 11.10 -30.30 -5.50
CA SER A 347 12.11 -29.79 -6.44
C SER A 347 12.28 -28.27 -6.34
N SER A 348 11.17 -27.53 -6.28
CA SER A 348 11.16 -26.07 -6.08
C SER A 348 11.69 -25.69 -4.70
N VAL A 349 11.31 -26.43 -3.65
CA VAL A 349 11.81 -26.20 -2.28
C VAL A 349 13.34 -26.34 -2.23
N GLY A 350 13.90 -27.42 -2.80
CA GLY A 350 15.34 -27.63 -2.85
C GLY A 350 16.08 -26.54 -3.63
N ALA A 351 15.56 -26.13 -4.79
CA ALA A 351 16.15 -25.05 -5.58
C ALA A 351 16.14 -23.70 -4.82
N ARG A 352 15.00 -23.34 -4.21
CA ARG A 352 14.86 -22.09 -3.44
C ARG A 352 15.77 -22.07 -2.21
N LEU A 353 15.88 -23.18 -1.46
CA LEU A 353 16.79 -23.27 -0.31
C LEU A 353 18.26 -23.17 -0.73
N ARG A 354 18.66 -23.77 -1.85
CA ARG A 354 20.03 -23.65 -2.39
C ARG A 354 20.35 -22.18 -2.73
N ASN A 355 19.42 -21.51 -3.39
CA ASN A 355 19.59 -20.09 -3.75
C ASN A 355 19.60 -19.19 -2.50
N LEU A 356 18.76 -19.49 -1.50
CA LEU A 356 18.76 -18.80 -0.22
C LEU A 356 20.11 -18.97 0.53
N ASN A 357 20.65 -20.19 0.58
CA ASN A 357 21.98 -20.42 1.17
C ASN A 357 23.07 -19.61 0.47
N THR A 358 22.97 -19.46 -0.86
CA THR A 358 23.89 -18.61 -1.61
C THR A 358 23.77 -17.14 -1.21
N LEU A 359 22.55 -16.65 -0.97
CA LEU A 359 22.32 -15.29 -0.44
C LEU A 359 22.91 -15.13 0.98
N VAL A 360 22.75 -16.13 1.85
CA VAL A 360 23.32 -16.12 3.20
C VAL A 360 24.84 -15.95 3.16
N LEU A 361 25.51 -16.66 2.26
CA LEU A 361 26.97 -16.57 2.07
C LEU A 361 27.40 -15.21 1.51
N ARG A 362 26.64 -14.63 0.57
CA ARG A 362 26.96 -13.33 -0.05
C ARG A 362 26.73 -12.12 0.86
N HIS A 363 25.92 -12.26 1.90
CA HIS A 363 25.54 -11.15 2.78
C HIS A 363 25.91 -11.42 4.24
N PRO A 364 27.23 -11.43 4.57
CA PRO A 364 27.71 -11.84 5.89
C PRO A 364 27.23 -10.99 7.07
N GLN A 365 26.77 -9.77 6.79
CA GLN A 365 26.25 -8.80 7.75
C GLN A 365 24.75 -8.90 8.02
N VAL A 366 24.04 -9.76 7.28
CA VAL A 366 22.57 -9.86 7.33
C VAL A 366 22.17 -11.08 8.15
N GLN A 367 21.24 -10.89 9.07
CA GLN A 367 20.55 -11.97 9.76
C GLN A 367 19.41 -12.49 8.88
N PHE A 368 19.34 -13.79 8.60
CA PHE A 368 18.29 -14.39 7.78
C PHE A 368 17.30 -15.16 8.64
N ILE A 369 16.02 -14.93 8.40
CA ILE A 369 14.91 -15.62 9.06
C ILE A 369 14.09 -16.30 7.97
N LEU A 370 14.07 -17.63 7.96
CA LEU A 370 13.22 -18.42 7.08
C LEU A 370 11.89 -18.68 7.78
N MET A 371 10.80 -18.24 7.14
CA MET A 371 9.43 -18.43 7.60
C MET A 371 8.69 -19.43 6.72
N ARG A 372 8.08 -20.41 7.36
CA ARG A 372 7.27 -21.45 6.71
C ARG A 372 6.01 -21.68 7.50
N ASP A 373 4.88 -21.77 6.81
CA ASP A 373 3.59 -22.07 7.42
C ASP A 373 3.60 -23.43 8.12
N HIS A 374 3.00 -23.50 9.31
CA HIS A 374 2.82 -24.74 10.05
C HIS A 374 1.95 -25.79 9.32
N SER A 375 1.01 -25.35 8.48
CA SER A 375 0.13 -26.16 7.63
C SER A 375 0.81 -26.63 6.34
N SER A 376 1.96 -26.04 5.97
CA SER A 376 2.75 -26.54 4.85
C SER A 376 3.28 -27.94 5.14
N PRO A 377 3.22 -28.88 4.19
CA PRO A 377 3.70 -30.24 4.40
C PRO A 377 5.19 -30.26 4.74
N PRO A 378 5.64 -31.16 5.63
CA PRO A 378 7.04 -31.22 6.04
C PRO A 378 7.96 -31.46 4.84
N ILE A 379 9.20 -30.95 4.91
CA ILE A 379 10.20 -31.21 3.86
C ILE A 379 10.63 -32.67 3.95
N GLN A 380 10.13 -33.51 3.04
CA GLN A 380 10.43 -34.95 3.03
C GLN A 380 11.69 -35.30 2.23
N SER A 381 12.09 -34.45 1.27
CA SER A 381 13.26 -34.72 0.43
C SER A 381 14.56 -34.63 1.25
N PRO A 382 15.41 -35.69 1.27
CA PRO A 382 16.68 -35.68 2.00
C PRO A 382 17.59 -34.53 1.57
N MET A 383 17.60 -34.22 0.26
CA MET A 383 18.39 -33.12 -0.29
C MET A 383 17.93 -31.76 0.25
N ALA A 384 16.62 -31.51 0.27
CA ALA A 384 16.07 -30.26 0.77
C ALA A 384 16.24 -30.14 2.29
N SER A 385 16.12 -31.24 3.03
CA SER A 385 16.40 -31.28 4.47
C SER A 385 17.88 -30.97 4.77
N ASN A 386 18.82 -31.51 4.00
CA ASN A 386 20.24 -31.17 4.13
C ASN A 386 20.51 -29.70 3.82
N LEU A 387 19.84 -29.12 2.82
CA LEU A 387 19.94 -27.70 2.50
C LEU A 387 19.35 -26.80 3.60
N LEU A 388 18.26 -27.23 4.25
CA LEU A 388 17.71 -26.54 5.42
C LEU A 388 18.66 -26.62 6.62
N GLN A 389 19.29 -27.78 6.86
CA GLN A 389 20.31 -27.90 7.91
C GLN A 389 21.52 -27.02 7.61
N ALA A 390 21.97 -26.96 6.34
CA ALA A 390 23.03 -26.06 5.92
C ALA A 390 22.65 -24.58 6.13
N PHE A 391 21.39 -24.21 5.89
CA PHE A 391 20.87 -22.88 6.21
C PHE A 391 20.98 -22.61 7.71
N LEU A 392 20.51 -23.53 8.56
CA LEU A 392 20.52 -23.35 10.02
C LEU A 392 21.93 -23.30 10.62
N ASN A 393 22.86 -24.05 10.03
CA ASN A 393 24.25 -24.13 10.49
C ASN A 393 25.13 -22.99 9.97
N ALA A 394 24.58 -22.07 9.17
CA ALA A 394 25.33 -20.91 8.68
C ALA A 394 25.57 -19.89 9.81
N SER A 395 26.57 -20.16 10.63
CA SER A 395 27.05 -19.26 11.69
C SER A 395 28.10 -18.30 11.15
N GLY A 396 27.98 -17.03 11.53
CA GLY A 396 29.01 -16.01 11.35
C GLY A 396 29.37 -15.42 12.70
N GLY A 397 30.46 -15.90 13.32
CA GLY A 397 30.87 -15.50 14.66
C GLY A 397 30.07 -16.15 15.80
N SER A 398 30.12 -15.53 16.99
CA SER A 398 29.57 -16.06 18.26
C SER A 398 28.02 -16.06 18.36
N CYS A 399 27.30 -15.66 17.31
CA CYS A 399 25.83 -15.63 17.29
C CYS A 399 25.27 -16.27 16.01
N SER A 400 24.17 -17.02 16.16
CA SER A 400 23.47 -17.62 15.02
C SER A 400 22.90 -16.53 14.11
N ARG A 401 23.32 -16.53 12.84
CA ARG A 401 22.91 -15.55 11.83
C ARG A 401 21.69 -15.98 11.03
N THR A 402 21.29 -17.24 11.18
CA THR A 402 20.22 -17.89 10.44
C THR A 402 19.26 -18.54 11.43
N SER A 403 17.97 -18.32 11.26
CA SER A 403 16.95 -18.98 12.06
C SER A 403 15.77 -19.41 11.21
N HIS A 404 15.16 -20.53 11.59
CA HIS A 404 13.88 -20.96 11.04
C HIS A 404 12.79 -20.64 12.07
N CYS A 405 11.77 -19.90 11.63
CA CYS A 405 10.67 -19.46 12.46
C CYS A 405 9.37 -19.95 11.81
N PRO A 406 8.75 -21.03 12.29
CA PRO A 406 7.48 -21.48 11.73
C PRO A 406 6.40 -20.44 12.00
N LEU A 407 5.60 -20.12 10.98
CA LEU A 407 4.38 -19.34 11.12
C LEU A 407 3.31 -20.28 11.68
N ASP A 408 3.24 -20.36 13.01
CA ASP A 408 2.13 -20.97 13.74
C ASP A 408 0.91 -20.02 13.75
N LEU A 409 -0.23 -20.50 14.25
CA LEU A 409 -1.48 -19.73 14.30
C LEU A 409 -1.28 -18.35 14.94
N GLU A 410 -0.58 -18.29 16.08
CA GLU A 410 -0.37 -17.03 16.80
C GLU A 410 0.52 -16.06 16.01
N ARG A 411 1.60 -16.53 15.37
CA ARG A 411 2.44 -15.67 14.51
C ARG A 411 1.71 -15.22 13.25
N ARG A 412 0.80 -16.04 12.70
CA ARG A 412 -0.02 -15.65 11.57
C ARG A 412 -1.04 -14.59 11.93
N VAL A 413 -1.81 -14.83 12.99
CA VAL A 413 -2.76 -13.83 13.52
C VAL A 413 -2.02 -12.53 13.85
N ALA A 414 -0.81 -12.61 14.42
CA ALA A 414 0.03 -11.45 14.68
C ALA A 414 0.43 -10.67 13.42
N LEU A 415 0.78 -11.35 12.32
CA LEU A 415 1.10 -10.72 11.04
C LEU A 415 -0.14 -10.04 10.44
N GLU A 416 -1.24 -10.79 10.36
CA GLU A 416 -2.50 -10.32 9.78
C GLU A 416 -3.07 -9.14 10.56
N PHE A 417 -3.03 -9.20 11.90
CA PHE A 417 -3.52 -8.13 12.75
C PHE A 417 -2.76 -6.82 12.52
N VAL A 418 -1.42 -6.89 12.50
CA VAL A 418 -0.59 -5.69 12.29
C VAL A 418 -0.78 -5.16 10.87
N HIS A 419 -0.89 -6.05 9.88
CA HIS A 419 -1.17 -5.68 8.50
C HIS A 419 -2.53 -4.97 8.37
N GLN A 420 -3.59 -5.58 8.89
CA GLN A 420 -4.93 -5.02 8.88
C GLN A 420 -4.96 -3.66 9.58
N MET A 421 -4.39 -3.56 10.79
CA MET A 421 -4.35 -2.28 11.51
C MET A 421 -3.63 -1.18 10.73
N VAL A 422 -2.47 -1.49 10.13
CA VAL A 422 -1.73 -0.50 9.34
C VAL A 422 -2.52 -0.06 8.12
N ASN A 423 -3.16 -0.99 7.41
CA ASN A 423 -4.00 -0.67 6.26
C ASN A 423 -5.24 0.14 6.66
N ASP A 424 -5.97 -0.29 7.70
CA ASP A 424 -7.16 0.40 8.17
C ASP A 424 -6.83 1.85 8.60
N ILE A 425 -5.65 2.09 9.19
CA ILE A 425 -5.19 3.45 9.48
C ILE A 425 -4.88 4.23 8.19
N ILE A 426 -4.11 3.64 7.26
CA ILE A 426 -3.69 4.31 6.01
C ILE A 426 -4.90 4.65 5.13
N ASN A 427 -5.89 3.76 5.09
CA ASN A 427 -7.13 3.91 4.33
C ASN A 427 -8.19 4.72 5.08
N ARG A 428 -7.84 5.33 6.22
CA ARG A 428 -8.74 6.16 7.07
C ARG A 428 -10.00 5.41 7.52
N GLU A 429 -9.88 4.11 7.76
CA GLU A 429 -10.92 3.27 8.35
C GLU A 429 -10.84 3.20 9.87
N LEU A 430 -9.63 3.30 10.40
CA LEU A 430 -9.37 3.44 11.82
C LEU A 430 -9.00 4.89 12.12
N ASP A 431 -9.85 5.58 12.90
CA ASP A 431 -9.66 6.98 13.36
C ASP A 431 -8.54 7.07 14.42
N LEU A 432 -7.34 6.63 14.05
CA LEU A 432 -6.16 6.54 14.90
C LEU A 432 -4.94 7.02 14.11
N PRO A 433 -4.26 8.10 14.51
CA PRO A 433 -3.06 8.57 13.81
C PRO A 433 -1.98 7.48 13.78
N LEU A 434 -1.37 7.23 12.61
CA LEU A 434 -0.42 6.13 12.40
C LEU A 434 0.70 6.08 13.44
N ARG A 435 1.32 7.22 13.77
CA ARG A 435 2.36 7.31 14.81
C ARG A 435 1.85 6.83 16.17
N HIS A 436 0.67 7.29 16.59
CA HIS A 436 0.08 6.90 17.88
C HIS A 436 -0.35 5.44 17.86
N GLY A 437 -0.98 4.97 16.79
CA GLY A 437 -1.40 3.57 16.66
C GLY A 437 -0.24 2.59 16.73
N LEU A 438 0.88 2.89 16.07
CA LEU A 438 2.08 2.04 16.13
C LEU A 438 2.77 2.07 17.51
N GLN A 439 2.70 3.18 18.25
CA GLN A 439 3.20 3.26 19.62
C GLN A 439 2.31 2.48 20.61
N ILE A 440 0.99 2.60 20.50
CA ILE A 440 0.03 1.87 21.32
C ILE A 440 0.15 0.36 21.05
N LEU A 441 0.26 -0.03 19.77
CA LEU A 441 0.52 -1.42 19.38
C LEU A 441 1.80 -1.94 20.05
N ALA A 442 2.88 -1.17 20.04
CA ALA A 442 4.13 -1.59 20.66
C ALA A 442 3.98 -1.82 22.18
N SER A 443 3.25 -0.94 22.87
CA SER A 443 3.00 -1.04 24.31
C SER A 443 2.09 -2.22 24.69
N HIS A 444 1.04 -2.49 23.89
CA HIS A 444 0.05 -3.53 24.18
C HIS A 444 0.42 -4.91 23.66
N GLU A 445 1.19 -4.98 22.56
CA GLU A 445 1.62 -6.22 21.90
C GLU A 445 3.15 -6.33 21.83
N PRO A 446 3.89 -6.21 22.96
CA PRO A 446 5.35 -6.22 22.95
C PRO A 446 5.94 -7.57 22.53
N ARG A 447 5.13 -8.65 22.61
CA ARG A 447 5.51 -10.02 22.22
C ARG A 447 5.15 -10.35 20.78
N ASN A 448 4.43 -9.47 20.07
CA ASN A 448 4.12 -9.68 18.66
C ASN A 448 5.44 -9.65 17.87
N TRP A 449 5.70 -10.69 17.08
CA TRP A 449 6.98 -10.84 16.39
C TRP A 449 7.26 -9.72 15.37
N VAL A 450 6.21 -9.17 14.74
CA VAL A 450 6.33 -8.03 13.82
C VAL A 450 6.72 -6.77 14.61
N VAL A 451 6.10 -6.58 15.78
CA VAL A 451 6.45 -5.49 16.71
C VAL A 451 7.89 -5.66 17.20
N MET A 452 8.34 -6.86 17.58
CA MET A 452 9.74 -7.07 17.99
C MET A 452 10.74 -6.85 16.85
N LEU A 453 10.36 -7.26 15.64
CA LEU A 453 11.17 -7.07 14.44
C LEU A 453 11.36 -5.59 14.15
N LEU A 454 10.28 -4.83 14.23
CA LEU A 454 10.23 -3.45 13.79
C LEU A 454 10.50 -2.49 14.94
N HIS A 455 10.02 -2.68 16.16
CA HIS A 455 10.03 -1.72 17.27
C HIS A 455 11.06 -2.08 18.38
N PRO A 456 12.38 -1.87 18.17
CA PRO A 456 13.44 -2.38 19.05
C PRO A 456 13.58 -1.64 20.39
N SER A 457 12.72 -0.69 20.74
CA SER A 457 12.78 0.02 22.04
C SER A 457 12.16 -0.74 23.22
N LEU A 458 11.69 -1.99 23.02
CA LEU A 458 11.07 -2.80 24.09
C LEU A 458 11.97 -3.94 24.62
N VAL A 459 13.19 -4.08 24.09
CA VAL A 459 14.20 -4.98 24.64
C VAL A 459 15.35 -4.12 25.15
N ALA A 460 15.26 -3.78 26.44
CA ALA A 460 16.38 -3.35 27.26
C ALA A 460 16.88 -4.55 28.06
#